data_AF-A0A8X7R6A1-F1
#
_entry.id   AF-A0A8X7R6A1-F1
#
_cell.length_a   1.000
_cell.length_b   1.000
_cell.length_c   1.000
_cell.angle_alpha   90.00
_cell.angle_beta   90.00
_cell.angle_gamma   90.00
#
_symmetry.space_group_name_H-M   'P 1'
#
loop_
_entity.id
_entity.type
_entity.pdbx_description
1 polymer ?
#
loop_
_entity_poly.entity_id
_entity_poly.type
_entity_poly.pdbx_seq_one_letter_code
_entity_poly.pdbx_strand_id
1 'polypeptide(L)'
;KPSASLTEAFCIAILEAASCGLLTVGTRVGGVLPDDMVVLAEPDPDDMVRAIEKAISILPSINPEEMHNRLARCSQKNRAVTKYDRALKCSNRSLLERLSRFLSCGAWAGKVFCMVMIIDYLLWRLLQLLQPDDDIEEAPDINFRH
;
A
#
# COMPACT_ATOMS: atom_id res chain seq x y z
N LYS A 1 -1.35 -22.08 -5.00
CA LYS A 1 -0.06 -21.42 -5.33
C LYS A 1 -0.39 -19.96 -5.63
N PRO A 2 -0.06 -19.00 -4.76
CA PRO A 2 -0.41 -17.61 -4.98
C PRO A 2 0.27 -17.07 -6.25
N SER A 3 -0.46 -16.24 -7.00
CA SER A 3 0.02 -15.60 -8.22
C SER A 3 1.24 -14.74 -7.91
N ALA A 4 2.25 -14.73 -8.78
CA ALA A 4 3.46 -13.92 -8.60
C ALA A 4 3.16 -12.44 -8.31
N SER A 5 2.08 -11.87 -8.87
CA SER A 5 1.69 -10.47 -8.61
C SER A 5 1.05 -10.25 -7.24
N LEU A 6 0.38 -11.25 -6.66
CA LEU A 6 -0.21 -11.16 -5.31
C LEU A 6 0.91 -11.13 -4.26
N THR A 7 1.92 -11.97 -4.43
CA THR A 7 3.10 -11.98 -3.55
C THR A 7 3.95 -10.72 -3.69
N GLU A 8 4.03 -10.15 -4.90
CA GLU A 8 4.74 -8.89 -5.13
C GLU A 8 4.00 -7.72 -4.49
N ALA A 9 2.68 -7.58 -4.70
CA ALA A 9 1.88 -6.53 -4.07
C ALA A 9 1.85 -6.61 -2.54
N PHE A 10 1.76 -7.82 -1.98
CA PHE A 10 1.82 -8.04 -0.53
C PHE A 10 3.16 -7.60 0.07
N CYS A 11 4.26 -7.94 -0.58
CA CYS A 11 5.58 -7.54 -0.10
C CYS A 11 5.88 -6.03 -0.29
N ILE A 12 5.23 -5.36 -1.27
CA ILE A 12 5.27 -3.88 -1.38
C ILE A 12 4.62 -3.26 -0.14
N ALA A 13 3.44 -3.74 0.26
CA ALA A 13 2.73 -3.21 1.43
C ALA A 13 3.53 -3.39 2.72
N ILE A 14 4.18 -4.54 2.91
CA ILE A 14 5.09 -4.76 4.05
C ILE A 14 6.28 -3.80 4.01
N LEU A 15 6.87 -3.58 2.84
CA LEU A 15 8.01 -2.67 2.70
C LEU A 15 7.62 -1.22 2.96
N GLU A 16 6.45 -0.78 2.52
CA GLU A 16 5.92 0.57 2.78
C GLU A 16 5.61 0.77 4.26
N ALA A 17 4.92 -0.19 4.90
CA ALA A 17 4.62 -0.13 6.33
C ALA A 17 5.92 -0.04 7.15
N ALA A 18 6.90 -0.87 6.83
CA ALA A 18 8.20 -0.82 7.50
C ALA A 18 8.93 0.49 7.23
N SER A 19 8.85 1.04 6.01
CA SER A 19 9.42 2.35 5.65
C SER A 19 8.79 3.49 6.44
N CYS A 20 7.54 3.38 6.87
CA CYS A 20 6.91 4.31 7.81
C CYS A 20 7.33 4.07 9.28
N GLY A 21 8.26 3.13 9.53
CA GLY A 21 8.73 2.78 10.87
C GLY A 21 7.84 1.80 11.61
N LEU A 22 6.89 1.12 10.93
CA LEU A 22 5.99 0.16 11.58
C LEU A 22 6.62 -1.24 11.63
N LEU A 23 6.45 -1.92 12.77
CA LEU A 23 6.77 -3.34 12.89
C LEU A 23 5.77 -4.16 12.09
N THR A 24 6.26 -5.00 11.19
CA THR A 24 5.40 -5.82 10.32
C THR A 24 5.38 -7.26 10.79
N VAL A 25 4.25 -7.94 10.59
CA VAL A 25 4.10 -9.39 10.82
C VAL A 25 3.78 -10.04 9.49
N GLY A 26 4.51 -11.09 9.13
CA GLY A 26 4.35 -11.74 7.84
C GLY A 26 4.62 -13.23 7.92
N THR A 27 4.14 -13.98 6.94
CA THR A 27 4.45 -15.40 6.83
C THR A 27 5.84 -15.62 6.24
N ARG A 28 6.53 -16.70 6.62
CA ARG A 28 7.87 -17.08 6.15
C ARG A 28 7.88 -17.60 4.71
N VAL A 29 7.47 -16.76 3.75
CA VAL A 29 7.39 -17.09 2.31
C VAL A 29 8.23 -16.17 1.42
N GLY A 30 8.90 -15.16 1.98
CA GLY A 30 9.80 -14.30 1.21
C GLY A 30 10.41 -13.19 2.06
N GLY A 31 11.64 -13.42 2.54
CA GLY A 31 12.43 -12.45 3.29
C GLY A 31 12.90 -11.31 2.40
N VAL A 32 12.16 -10.20 2.41
CA VAL A 32 12.57 -8.93 1.79
C VAL A 32 13.16 -7.99 2.84
N LEU A 33 12.76 -8.16 4.11
CA LEU A 33 13.17 -7.35 5.24
C LEU A 33 14.05 -8.12 6.22
N PRO A 34 14.90 -7.43 7.00
CA PRO A 34 15.62 -7.99 8.14
C PRO A 34 14.68 -8.59 9.19
N ASP A 35 15.10 -9.68 9.84
CA ASP A 35 14.32 -10.42 10.85
C ASP A 35 13.98 -9.60 12.11
N ASP A 36 14.60 -8.43 12.30
CA ASP A 36 14.32 -7.52 13.40
C ASP A 36 13.38 -6.37 13.05
N MET A 37 12.92 -6.29 11.80
CA MET A 37 11.90 -5.37 11.31
C MET A 37 10.60 -6.08 10.93
N VAL A 38 10.66 -7.40 10.76
CA VAL A 38 9.51 -8.25 10.48
C VAL A 38 9.50 -9.44 11.42
N VAL A 39 8.35 -9.68 12.07
CA VAL A 39 8.12 -10.91 12.80
C VAL A 39 7.57 -11.94 11.82
N LEU A 40 8.34 -13.00 11.58
CA LEU A 40 7.97 -14.08 10.68
C LEU A 40 7.25 -15.20 11.42
N ALA A 41 6.07 -15.56 10.93
CA ALA A 41 5.28 -16.72 11.36
C ALA A 41 5.23 -17.80 10.27
N GLU A 42 5.05 -19.06 10.64
CA GLU A 42 4.59 -20.09 9.72
C GLU A 42 3.13 -19.78 9.28
N PRO A 43 2.68 -20.26 8.10
CA PRO A 43 1.32 -20.04 7.60
C PRO A 43 0.32 -20.95 8.34
N ASP A 44 0.34 -20.88 9.67
CA ASP A 44 -0.49 -21.63 10.60
C ASP A 44 -1.17 -20.62 11.55
N PRO A 45 -2.49 -20.76 11.83
CA PRO A 45 -3.24 -19.79 12.60
C PRO A 45 -2.67 -19.59 14.03
N ASP A 46 -2.24 -20.66 14.69
CA ASP A 46 -1.70 -20.55 16.05
C ASP A 46 -0.35 -19.82 16.04
N ASP A 47 0.45 -20.05 15.00
CA ASP A 47 1.74 -19.37 14.85
C ASP A 47 1.59 -17.87 14.50
N MET A 48 0.58 -17.52 13.72
CA MET A 48 0.24 -16.12 13.44
C MET A 48 -0.17 -15.37 14.72
N VAL A 49 -0.99 -15.97 15.58
CA VAL A 49 -1.39 -15.36 16.86
C VAL A 49 -0.16 -15.13 17.73
N ARG A 50 0.69 -16.14 17.91
CA ARG A 50 1.94 -16.00 18.67
C ARG A 50 2.86 -14.92 18.12
N ALA A 51 2.97 -14.81 16.79
CA ALA A 51 3.78 -13.77 16.15
C ALA A 51 3.22 -12.36 16.37
N ILE A 52 1.89 -12.20 16.36
CA ILE A 52 1.23 -10.93 16.68
C ILE A 52 1.42 -10.57 18.15
N GLU A 53 1.21 -11.51 19.08
CA GLU A 53 1.45 -11.30 20.52
C GLU A 53 2.91 -10.86 20.77
N LYS A 54 3.86 -11.54 20.14
CA LYS A 54 5.27 -11.17 20.16
C LYS A 54 5.46 -9.76 19.60
N ALA A 55 4.89 -9.43 18.45
CA ALA A 55 4.99 -8.09 17.88
C ALA A 55 4.47 -6.99 18.82
N ILE A 56 3.32 -7.22 19.45
CA ILE A 56 2.72 -6.28 20.42
C ILE A 56 3.65 -6.07 21.62
N SER A 57 4.27 -7.14 22.14
CA SER A 57 5.19 -7.01 23.27
C SER A 57 6.47 -6.21 22.95
N ILE A 58 6.95 -6.27 21.70
CA ILE A 58 8.18 -5.59 21.28
C ILE A 58 7.90 -4.16 20.84
N LEU A 59 6.69 -3.87 20.35
CA LEU A 59 6.29 -2.57 19.80
C LEU A 59 6.69 -1.35 20.65
N PRO A 60 6.55 -1.35 21.99
CA PRO A 60 6.93 -0.18 22.82
C PRO A 60 8.43 0.10 22.85
N SER A 61 9.26 -0.90 22.53
CA SER A 61 10.73 -0.77 22.53
C SER A 61 11.30 -0.26 21.21
N ILE A 62 10.47 -0.16 20.17
CA ILE A 62 10.93 0.19 18.84
C ILE A 62 10.78 1.69 18.61
N ASN A 63 11.87 2.34 18.20
CA ASN A 63 11.85 3.71 17.70
C ASN A 63 11.55 3.73 16.19
N PRO A 64 10.42 4.34 15.74
CA PRO A 64 10.06 4.41 14.33
C PRO A 64 11.12 5.09 13.45
N GLU A 65 11.78 6.13 13.96
CA GLU A 65 12.80 6.87 13.21
C GLU A 65 14.04 6.00 12.98
N GLU A 66 14.46 5.25 13.99
CA GLU A 66 15.56 4.31 13.87
C GLU A 66 15.20 3.19 12.88
N MET A 67 13.98 2.66 12.95
CA MET A 67 13.50 1.64 12.01
C MET A 67 13.54 2.14 10.55
N HIS A 68 13.03 3.35 10.29
CA HIS A 68 13.08 3.99 8.97
C HIS A 68 14.53 4.15 8.47
N ASN A 69 15.39 4.74 9.30
CA ASN A 69 16.79 4.97 8.95
C ASN A 69 17.54 3.67 8.62
N ARG A 70 17.21 2.59 9.35
CA ARG A 70 17.80 1.28 9.09
C ARG A 70 17.31 0.68 7.78
N LEU A 71 16.03 0.83 7.40
CA LEU A 71 15.53 0.38 6.09
C LEU A 71 16.15 1.16 4.93
N ALA A 72 16.33 2.47 5.09
CA ALA A 72 17.02 3.30 4.12
C ALA A 72 18.45 2.78 3.86
N ARG A 73 19.17 2.39 4.92
CA ARG A 73 20.50 1.76 4.81
C ARG A 73 20.45 0.34 4.22
N CYS A 74 19.43 -0.44 4.57
CA CYS A 74 19.25 -1.82 4.09
C CYS A 74 18.95 -1.87 2.58
N SER A 75 18.22 -0.87 2.08
CA SER A 75 17.89 -0.71 0.65
C SER A 75 19.12 -0.66 -0.26
N GLN A 76 20.24 -0.14 0.24
CA GLN A 76 21.51 -0.10 -0.49
C GLN A 76 22.21 -1.46 -0.54
N LYS A 77 21.96 -2.35 0.42
CA LYS A 77 22.66 -3.64 0.58
C LYS A 77 21.84 -4.83 0.08
N ASN A 78 20.51 -4.74 0.14
CA ASN A 78 19.62 -5.85 -0.21
C ASN A 78 19.12 -5.74 -1.66
N ARG A 79 19.59 -6.66 -2.50
CA ARG A 79 19.15 -6.82 -3.90
C ARG A 79 17.63 -6.98 -4.05
N ALA A 80 16.97 -7.56 -3.04
CA ALA A 80 15.51 -7.66 -3.01
C ALA A 80 14.88 -6.26 -2.93
N VAL A 81 15.31 -5.43 -1.99
CA VAL A 81 14.85 -4.04 -1.82
C VAL A 81 15.18 -3.16 -3.03
N THR A 82 16.33 -3.39 -3.69
CA THR A 82 16.66 -2.72 -4.95
C THR A 82 15.66 -3.00 -6.08
N LYS A 83 15.07 -4.21 -6.13
CA LYS A 83 14.00 -4.50 -7.11
C LYS A 83 12.76 -3.65 -6.85
N TYR A 84 12.43 -3.39 -5.58
CA TYR A 84 11.33 -2.49 -5.20
C TYR A 84 11.62 -1.05 -5.60
N ASP A 85 12.82 -0.52 -5.31
CA ASP A 85 13.19 0.84 -5.72
C ASP A 85 13.07 1.03 -7.24
N ARG A 86 13.49 0.01 -8.02
CA ARG A 86 13.29 0.00 -9.47
C ARG A 86 11.80 -0.08 -9.85
N ALA A 87 11.00 -0.90 -9.17
CA ALA A 87 9.57 -1.01 -9.42
C ALA A 87 8.83 0.30 -9.09
N LEU A 88 9.16 0.97 -7.97
CA LEU A 88 8.64 2.28 -7.58
C LEU A 88 8.97 3.35 -8.62
N LYS A 89 10.23 3.39 -9.10
CA LYS A 89 10.63 4.27 -10.21
C LYS A 89 9.88 4.00 -11.50
N CYS A 90 9.44 2.76 -11.73
CA CYS A 90 8.62 2.36 -12.88
C CYS A 90 7.10 2.52 -12.64
N SER A 91 6.65 2.59 -11.39
CA SER A 91 5.23 2.63 -10.98
C SER A 91 4.58 3.98 -11.28
N ASN A 92 5.39 5.03 -11.44
CA ASN A 92 4.94 6.36 -11.81
C ASN A 92 4.64 6.48 -13.32
N ARG A 93 4.03 5.45 -13.91
CA ARG A 93 3.36 5.63 -15.20
C ARG A 93 2.13 6.47 -14.91
N SER A 94 2.14 7.68 -15.43
CA SER A 94 1.05 8.63 -15.27
C SER A 94 -0.29 7.94 -15.51
N LEU A 95 -1.32 8.30 -14.72
CA LEU A 95 -2.68 7.83 -14.96
C LEU A 95 -3.08 8.03 -16.43
N LEU A 96 -2.55 9.09 -17.06
CA LEU A 96 -2.67 9.39 -18.49
C LEU A 96 -2.06 8.33 -19.42
N GLU A 97 -0.94 7.71 -19.09
CA GLU A 97 -0.36 6.61 -19.88
C GLU A 97 -1.20 5.33 -19.79
N ARG A 98 -1.79 5.06 -18.63
CA ARG A 98 -2.72 3.93 -18.43
C ARG A 98 -4.06 4.19 -19.11
N LEU A 99 -4.58 5.42 -19.01
CA LEU A 99 -5.78 5.87 -19.73
C LEU A 99 -5.55 5.84 -21.25
N SER A 100 -4.42 6.35 -21.73
CA SER A 100 -4.07 6.38 -23.15
C SER A 100 -4.05 4.98 -23.75
N ARG A 101 -3.51 3.98 -23.04
CA ARG A 101 -3.58 2.56 -23.46
C ARG A 101 -5.00 1.98 -23.43
N PHE A 102 -5.84 2.38 -22.48
CA PHE A 102 -7.26 2.03 -22.48
C PHE A 102 -8.00 2.65 -23.67
N LEU A 103 -7.73 3.91 -23.99
CA LEU A 103 -8.27 4.59 -25.18
C LEU A 103 -7.68 4.05 -26.50
N SER A 104 -6.47 3.50 -26.46
CA SER A 104 -5.84 2.83 -27.61
C SER A 104 -6.51 1.50 -27.96
N CYS A 105 -7.37 0.97 -27.08
CA CYS A 105 -8.19 -0.21 -27.33
C CYS A 105 -9.53 0.17 -27.98
N GLY A 106 -9.45 0.75 -29.19
CA GLY A 106 -10.57 0.89 -30.13
C GLY A 106 -11.66 1.90 -29.76
N ALA A 107 -12.39 2.37 -30.78
CA ALA A 107 -13.45 3.39 -30.70
C ALA A 107 -14.58 3.10 -29.68
N TRP A 108 -14.64 1.87 -29.16
CA TRP A 108 -15.59 1.43 -28.14
C TRP A 108 -15.17 1.84 -26.71
N ALA A 109 -13.87 1.86 -26.38
CA ALA A 109 -13.40 2.18 -25.03
C ALA A 109 -13.75 3.62 -24.62
N GLY A 110 -13.69 4.57 -25.56
CA GLY A 110 -14.13 5.95 -25.32
C GLY A 110 -15.62 6.07 -25.03
N LYS A 111 -16.46 5.28 -25.71
CA LYS A 111 -17.92 5.25 -25.46
C LYS A 111 -18.22 4.73 -24.06
N VAL A 112 -17.51 3.70 -23.62
CA VAL A 112 -17.63 3.14 -22.26
C VAL A 112 -17.17 4.16 -21.22
N PHE A 113 -16.05 4.85 -21.44
CA PHE A 113 -15.57 5.89 -20.53
C PHE A 113 -16.57 7.04 -20.38
N CYS A 114 -17.16 7.51 -21.48
CA CYS A 114 -18.24 8.50 -21.43
C CYS A 114 -19.45 7.99 -20.64
N MET A 115 -19.85 6.72 -20.81
CA MET A 115 -20.96 6.14 -20.05
C MET A 115 -20.64 6.07 -18.55
N VAL A 116 -19.42 5.67 -18.18
CA VAL A 116 -18.96 5.64 -16.78
C VAL A 116 -19.00 7.05 -16.18
N MET A 117 -18.46 8.06 -16.86
CA MET A 117 -18.51 9.44 -16.37
C MET A 117 -19.94 9.97 -16.21
N ILE A 118 -20.85 9.62 -17.11
CA ILE A 118 -22.27 9.99 -16.99
C ILE A 118 -22.90 9.29 -15.77
N ILE A 119 -22.62 8.01 -15.57
CA ILE A 119 -23.10 7.24 -14.42
C ILE A 119 -22.55 7.83 -13.11
N ASP A 120 -21.25 8.14 -13.04
CA ASP A 120 -20.63 8.75 -11.87
C ASP A 120 -21.27 10.10 -11.54
N TYR A 121 -21.55 10.93 -12.55
CA TYR A 121 -22.24 12.20 -12.36
C TYR A 121 -23.68 12.02 -11.86
N LEU A 122 -24.43 11.06 -12.40
CA LEU A 122 -25.78 10.75 -11.93
C LEU A 122 -25.77 10.21 -10.51
N LEU A 123 -24.79 9.37 -10.16
CA LEU A 123 -24.62 8.81 -8.83
C LEU A 123 -24.24 9.88 -7.81
N TRP A 124 -23.31 10.77 -8.17
CA TRP A 124 -22.96 11.94 -7.36
C TRP A 124 -24.16 12.85 -7.11
N ARG A 125 -24.94 13.15 -8.15
CA ARG A 125 -26.15 13.96 -8.03
C ARG A 125 -27.25 13.27 -7.22
N LEU A 126 -27.37 11.94 -7.30
CA LEU A 126 -28.28 11.17 -6.46
C LEU A 126 -27.83 11.17 -4.99
N LEU A 127 -26.52 11.07 -4.74
CA LEU A 127 -25.94 11.17 -3.40
C LEU A 127 -26.18 12.56 -2.79
N GLN A 128 -26.01 13.64 -3.55
CA GLN A 128 -26.36 15.00 -3.09
C GLN A 128 -27.86 15.16 -2.78
N LEU A 129 -28.75 14.43 -3.46
CA LEU A 129 -30.18 14.44 -3.17
C LEU A 129 -30.55 13.60 -1.94
N LEU A 130 -29.80 12.53 -1.67
CA LEU A 130 -29.99 11.66 -0.50
C LEU A 130 -29.35 12.24 0.76
N GLN A 131 -28.25 12.97 0.63
CA GLN A 131 -27.49 13.58 1.70
C GLN A 131 -26.92 14.92 1.22
N PRO A 132 -27.56 16.06 1.54
CA PRO A 132 -27.07 17.37 1.15
C PRO A 132 -25.71 17.67 1.80
N ASP A 133 -24.83 18.35 1.05
CA ASP A 133 -23.42 18.62 1.40
C ASP A 133 -23.21 19.43 2.70
N ASP A 134 -24.28 19.92 3.34
CA ASP A 134 -24.22 20.74 4.57
C ASP A 134 -23.90 19.95 5.87
N ASP A 135 -23.96 18.62 5.84
CA ASP A 135 -23.75 17.75 7.03
C ASP A 135 -22.40 17.00 6.99
N ILE A 136 -21.54 17.32 6.02
CA ILE A 136 -20.19 16.72 5.91
C ILE A 136 -19.22 17.64 6.65
N GLU A 137 -18.88 17.25 7.88
CA GLU A 137 -17.84 17.89 8.66
C GLU A 137 -16.51 17.83 7.90
N GLU A 138 -16.04 18.97 7.39
CA GLU A 138 -14.72 19.08 6.76
C GLU A 138 -13.66 18.62 7.75
N ALA A 139 -12.88 17.59 7.38
CA ALA A 139 -11.80 17.10 8.20
C ALA A 139 -10.81 18.24 8.46
N PRO A 140 -10.50 18.58 9.72
CA PRO A 140 -9.56 19.65 10.01
C PRO A 140 -8.19 19.32 9.41
N ASP A 141 -7.64 20.27 8.66
CA ASP A 141 -6.27 20.18 8.17
C ASP A 141 -5.33 19.99 9.37
N ILE A 142 -4.64 18.85 9.38
CA ILE A 142 -3.63 18.56 10.40
C ILE A 142 -2.45 19.49 10.14
N ASN A 143 -2.47 20.65 10.80
CA ASN A 143 -1.40 21.63 10.76
C ASN A 143 -0.25 21.11 11.61
N PHE A 144 0.67 20.36 10.99
CA PHE A 144 1.93 19.97 11.63
C PHE A 144 2.80 21.23 11.83
N ARG A 145 2.53 21.97 12.90
CA ARG A 145 3.44 23.01 13.41
C ARG A 145 4.31 22.41 14.51
N HIS A 146 5.58 22.24 14.14
CA HIS A 146 6.82 22.16 14.91
C HIS A 146 6.95 21.09 16.01
#